data_AF-W9NSW0-F1
#
_entry.id   AF-W9NSW0-F1
#
_cell.length_a   1.000
_cell.length_b   1.000
_cell.length_c   1.000
_cell.angle_alpha   90.00
_cell.angle_beta   90.00
_cell.angle_gamma   90.00
#
_symmetry.space_group_name_H-M   'P 1'
#
loop_
_entity.id
_entity.type
_entity.pdbx_description
1 polymer ?
#
loop_
_entity_poly.entity_id
_entity_poly.type
_entity_poly.pdbx_seq_one_letter_code
_entity_poly.pdbx_strand_id
1 'polypeptide(L)'
;MSVSLGEKFDRRPEYCRPTKADRLYDHISPELSCNECDYSRLVQWSARNTNNPMIHYGTVASRNQVMKNGTQRDIVARHLNVICFEMEAAGLLNILPCLPVHGICDYSAIGKEVKT
;
A
#
# COMPACT_ATOMS: atom_id res chain seq x y z
N MET A 1 16.04 -18.60 -19.93
CA MET A 1 16.07 -17.12 -19.94
C MET A 1 15.15 -16.61 -18.85
N SER A 2 15.69 -16.13 -17.74
CA SER A 2 14.92 -15.44 -16.70
C SER A 2 14.94 -13.94 -17.01
N VAL A 3 13.80 -13.41 -17.46
CA VAL A 3 13.61 -11.96 -17.59
C VAL A 3 13.25 -11.42 -16.21
N SER A 4 13.96 -10.38 -15.76
CA SER A 4 13.67 -9.73 -14.48
C SER A 4 12.26 -9.12 -14.51
N LEU A 5 11.65 -8.96 -13.33
CA LEU A 5 10.29 -8.41 -13.26
C LEU A 5 10.24 -7.00 -13.87
N GLY A 6 11.25 -6.17 -13.64
CA GLY A 6 11.38 -4.82 -14.24
C GLY A 6 11.33 -4.84 -15.77
N GLU A 7 12.13 -5.69 -16.41
CA GLU A 7 12.15 -5.82 -17.88
C GLU A 7 10.82 -6.31 -18.47
N LYS A 8 10.01 -7.04 -17.70
CA LYS A 8 8.65 -7.43 -18.13
C LYS A 8 7.67 -6.26 -18.07
N PHE A 9 7.81 -5.38 -17.08
CA PHE A 9 6.99 -4.18 -16.94
C PHE A 9 7.37 -3.11 -17.98
N ASP A 10 8.64 -2.98 -18.35
CA ASP A 10 9.08 -2.06 -19.40
C ASP A 10 8.44 -2.36 -20.77
N ARG A 11 8.06 -3.63 -21.01
CA ARG A 11 7.37 -4.06 -22.24
C ARG A 11 5.84 -3.85 -22.18
N ARG A 12 5.32 -3.35 -21.08
CA ARG A 12 3.88 -3.18 -20.81
C ARG A 12 3.61 -1.76 -20.27
N PRO A 13 3.55 -0.74 -21.14
CA PRO A 13 3.37 0.64 -20.72
C PRO A 13 2.10 0.89 -19.90
N GLU A 14 1.07 0.04 -20.03
CA GLU A 14 -0.15 0.08 -19.22
C GLU A 14 0.06 -0.23 -17.73
N TYR A 15 1.18 -0.88 -17.38
CA TYR A 15 1.58 -1.17 -16.00
C TYR A 15 2.74 -0.28 -15.53
N CYS A 16 3.15 0.71 -16.32
CA CYS A 16 4.11 1.71 -15.88
C CYS A 16 3.51 2.53 -14.73
N ARG A 17 4.41 2.99 -13.84
CA ARG A 17 4.03 3.89 -12.75
C ARG A 17 3.38 5.17 -13.33
N PRO A 18 2.27 5.66 -12.75
CA PRO A 18 1.73 6.97 -13.09
C PRO A 18 2.79 8.07 -12.95
N THR A 19 2.77 9.03 -13.86
CA THR A 19 3.69 10.20 -13.83
C THR A 19 3.36 11.16 -12.69
N LYS A 20 2.12 11.15 -12.22
CA LYS A 20 1.68 11.92 -11.07
C LYS A 20 2.05 11.17 -9.79
N ALA A 21 2.77 11.86 -8.90
CA ALA A 21 3.16 11.29 -7.62
C ALA A 21 1.98 11.30 -6.64
N ASP A 22 1.82 10.19 -5.92
CA ASP A 22 0.91 10.08 -4.78
C ASP A 22 1.30 11.10 -3.70
N ARG A 23 0.30 11.81 -3.17
CA ARG A 23 0.49 12.79 -2.08
C ARG A 23 -0.26 12.34 -0.84
N LEU A 24 0.43 12.29 0.29
CA LEU A 24 -0.12 11.96 1.60
C LEU A 24 -0.16 13.22 2.46
N TYR A 25 -1.32 13.59 3.00
CA TYR A 25 -1.52 14.81 3.79
C TYR A 25 -1.87 14.51 5.24
N ASP A 26 -1.30 15.18 6.24
CA ASP A 26 -1.69 14.99 7.65
C ASP A 26 -2.88 15.89 8.04
N HIS A 27 -4.10 15.45 7.72
CA HIS A 27 -5.37 16.10 8.06
C HIS A 27 -5.61 16.21 9.57
N ILE A 28 -6.09 17.39 9.97
CA ILE A 28 -6.49 17.69 11.36
C ILE A 28 -7.78 16.96 11.74
N SER A 29 -8.68 16.74 10.77
CA SER A 29 -9.94 16.04 10.96
C SER A 29 -10.22 15.11 9.77
N PRO A 30 -10.68 13.87 10.00
CA PRO A 30 -11.08 12.94 8.95
C PRO A 30 -12.33 13.37 8.17
N GLU A 31 -13.02 14.43 8.60
CA GLU A 31 -14.22 14.97 7.92
C GLU A 31 -13.89 16.04 6.86
N LEU A 32 -12.64 16.51 6.79
CA LEU A 32 -12.21 17.51 5.82
C LEU A 32 -11.91 16.86 4.47
N SER A 33 -12.63 17.28 3.43
CA SER A 33 -12.40 16.82 2.06
C SER A 33 -11.02 17.21 1.53
N CYS A 34 -10.44 16.38 0.66
CA CYS A 34 -9.12 16.57 0.05
C CYS A 34 -9.01 17.73 -0.97
N ASN A 35 -9.96 18.67 -0.96
CA ASN A 35 -9.99 19.82 -1.87
C ASN A 35 -9.27 21.05 -1.31
N GLU A 36 -9.12 21.13 0.02
CA GLU A 36 -8.49 22.26 0.72
C GLU A 36 -7.32 21.82 1.60
N CYS A 37 -6.68 20.70 1.25
CA CYS A 37 -5.56 20.19 2.04
C CYS A 37 -4.40 21.20 2.10
N ASP A 38 -3.98 21.49 3.32
CA ASP A 38 -2.85 22.34 3.61
C ASP A 38 -1.54 21.67 3.14
N TYR A 39 -0.88 22.30 2.15
CA TYR A 39 0.38 21.83 1.59
C TYR A 39 1.52 21.78 2.60
N SER A 40 1.46 22.56 3.70
CA SER A 40 2.47 22.51 4.76
C SER A 40 2.43 21.18 5.53
N ARG A 41 1.32 20.44 5.42
CA ARG A 41 1.10 19.13 6.07
C ARG A 41 1.32 17.96 5.12
N LEU A 42 1.86 18.21 3.93
CA LEU A 42 2.29 17.15 3.03
C LEU A 42 3.38 16.33 3.73
N VAL A 43 3.16 15.02 3.84
CA VAL A 43 4.17 14.10 4.35
C VAL A 43 5.26 13.97 3.30
N GLN A 44 6.47 14.44 3.63
CA GLN A 44 7.60 14.34 2.73
C GLN A 44 8.14 12.91 2.72
N TRP A 45 8.06 12.25 1.57
CA TRP A 45 8.66 10.94 1.33
C TRP A 45 10.00 11.09 0.61
N SER A 46 10.95 10.21 0.94
CA SER A 46 12.17 10.07 0.15
C SER A 46 11.79 9.65 -1.27
N ALA A 47 12.40 10.31 -2.27
CA ALA A 47 12.26 9.90 -3.65
C ALA A 47 12.65 8.42 -3.80
N ARG A 48 11.88 7.68 -4.59
CA ARG A 48 12.25 6.29 -4.91
C ARG A 48 13.50 6.31 -5.80
N ASN A 49 14.40 5.39 -5.54
CA ASN A 49 15.61 5.21 -6.36
C ASN A 49 15.28 4.67 -7.76
N THR A 50 14.16 3.95 -7.91
CA THR A 50 13.75 3.31 -9.17
C THR A 50 12.24 3.32 -9.36
N ASN A 51 11.78 3.33 -10.62
CA ASN A 51 10.38 3.09 -10.97
C ASN A 51 10.02 1.60 -11.09
N ASN A 52 11.02 0.71 -10.99
CA ASN A 52 10.80 -0.73 -11.02
C ASN A 52 10.00 -1.20 -9.80
N PRO A 53 9.11 -2.19 -9.96
CA PRO A 53 8.38 -2.76 -8.84
C PRO A 53 9.35 -3.43 -7.85
N MET A 54 9.04 -3.26 -6.57
CA MET A 54 9.77 -3.88 -5.47
C MET A 54 8.94 -5.01 -4.89
N ILE A 55 9.54 -6.18 -4.70
CA ILE A 55 8.89 -7.33 -4.07
C ILE A 55 9.25 -7.32 -2.58
N HIS A 56 8.23 -7.33 -1.73
CA HIS A 56 8.36 -7.43 -0.28
C HIS A 56 7.90 -8.81 0.18
N TYR A 57 8.76 -9.50 0.92
CA TYR A 57 8.45 -10.80 1.51
C TYR A 57 8.14 -10.63 2.99
N GLY A 58 7.03 -11.21 3.44
CA GLY A 58 6.64 -11.17 4.84
C GLY A 58 5.24 -11.71 5.06
N THR A 59 4.85 -11.77 6.34
CA THR A 59 3.54 -12.24 6.74
C THR A 59 2.46 -11.23 6.37
N VAL A 60 1.37 -11.72 5.78
CA VAL A 60 0.18 -10.92 5.47
C VAL A 60 -0.93 -11.32 6.45
N ALA A 61 -1.51 -10.34 7.14
CA ALA A 61 -2.62 -10.58 8.06
C ALA A 61 -3.96 -10.53 7.33
N SER A 62 -4.81 -11.51 7.56
CA SER A 62 -6.18 -11.53 7.03
C SER A 62 -7.17 -10.98 8.04
N ARG A 63 -8.07 -10.10 7.61
CA ARG A 63 -9.11 -9.51 8.46
C ARG A 63 -10.41 -9.31 7.69
N ASN A 64 -11.55 -9.50 8.34
CA ASN A 64 -12.88 -9.30 7.76
C ASN A 64 -13.38 -7.83 7.75
N GLN A 65 -12.52 -6.88 8.11
CA GLN A 65 -12.89 -5.46 8.23
C GLN A 65 -11.77 -4.56 7.74
N VAL A 66 -12.15 -3.55 6.96
CA VAL A 66 -11.25 -2.49 6.47
C VAL A 66 -10.55 -1.81 7.65
N MET A 67 -9.22 -1.74 7.60
CA MET A 67 -8.43 -1.01 8.58
C MET A 67 -8.45 0.48 8.24
N LYS A 68 -9.20 1.27 8.99
CA LYS A 68 -9.34 2.73 8.74
C LYS A 68 -8.40 3.58 9.59
N ASN A 69 -7.70 2.96 10.55
CA ASN A 69 -6.89 3.66 11.53
C ASN A 69 -5.42 3.22 11.41
N GLY A 70 -4.58 4.11 10.87
CA GLY A 70 -3.15 3.86 10.72
C GLY A 70 -2.36 3.66 12.01
N THR A 71 -2.74 4.30 13.12
CA THR A 71 -2.06 4.06 14.41
C THR A 71 -2.36 2.65 14.92
N GLN A 72 -3.61 2.22 14.85
CA GLN A 72 -4.02 0.85 15.18
C GLN A 72 -3.39 -0.16 14.21
N ARG A 73 -3.34 0.16 12.91
CA ARG A 73 -2.61 -0.64 11.91
C ARG A 73 -1.18 -0.85 12.37
N ASP A 74 -0.45 0.21 12.69
CA ASP A 74 0.97 0.13 13.04
C ASP A 74 1.21 -0.65 14.34
N ILE A 75 0.33 -0.49 15.33
CA ILE A 75 0.38 -1.26 16.59
C ILE A 75 0.20 -2.75 16.28
N VAL A 76 -0.85 -3.11 15.53
CA VAL A 76 -1.14 -4.51 15.18
C VAL A 76 -0.05 -5.09 14.28
N ALA A 77 0.45 -4.32 13.32
CA ALA A 77 1.51 -4.73 12.41
C ALA A 77 2.79 -5.10 13.17
N ARG A 78 3.19 -4.27 14.14
CA ARG A 78 4.34 -4.56 15.01
C ARG A 78 4.08 -5.76 15.92
N HIS A 79 2.89 -5.84 16.51
CA HIS A 79 2.55 -6.91 17.44
C HIS A 79 2.51 -8.29 16.77
N LEU A 80 1.96 -8.37 15.55
CA LEU A 80 1.82 -9.62 14.79
C LEU A 80 2.99 -9.86 13.81
N ASN A 81 3.93 -8.92 13.72
CA ASN A 81 5.03 -8.94 12.75
C ASN A 81 4.55 -9.17 11.30
N VAL A 82 3.56 -8.38 10.87
CA VAL A 82 2.98 -8.44 9.52
C VAL A 82 3.32 -7.21 8.69
N ILE A 83 3.46 -7.41 7.38
CA ILE A 83 3.84 -6.35 6.44
C ILE A 83 2.64 -5.73 5.71
N CYS A 84 1.49 -6.41 5.70
CA CYS A 84 0.30 -5.99 4.98
C CYS A 84 -0.95 -6.61 5.62
N PHE A 85 -2.10 -5.99 5.34
CA PHE A 85 -3.43 -6.48 5.70
C PHE A 85 -4.24 -6.70 4.43
N GLU A 86 -4.97 -7.80 4.39
CA GLU A 86 -5.83 -8.21 3.27
C GLU A 86 -7.13 -8.83 3.84
N MET A 87 -8.10 -9.17 2.98
CA MET A 87 -9.44 -9.57 3.44
C MET A 87 -9.91 -10.97 2.97
N GLU A 88 -9.14 -11.70 2.16
CA GLU A 88 -9.62 -12.87 1.40
C GLU A 88 -8.72 -14.13 1.48
N ALA A 89 -7.39 -13.97 1.55
CA ALA A 89 -6.42 -15.04 1.32
C ALA A 89 -6.46 -16.15 2.37
N ALA A 90 -6.72 -15.83 3.65
CA ALA A 90 -6.78 -16.84 4.71
C ALA A 90 -7.87 -17.91 4.48
N GLY A 91 -8.97 -17.56 3.81
CA GLY A 91 -10.01 -18.52 3.46
C GLY A 91 -9.54 -19.54 2.42
N LEU A 92 -8.72 -19.09 1.46
CA LEU A 92 -8.26 -19.92 0.34
C LEU A 92 -7.10 -20.85 0.74
N LEU A 93 -6.20 -20.37 1.62
CA LEU A 93 -5.03 -21.13 2.09
C LEU A 93 -5.39 -22.45 2.79
N ASN A 94 -6.58 -22.54 3.38
CA ASN A 94 -7.06 -23.76 4.06
C ASN A 94 -7.60 -24.83 3.10
N ILE A 95 -7.80 -24.49 1.82
CA ILE A 95 -8.48 -25.35 0.84
C ILE A 95 -7.49 -25.86 -0.21
N LEU A 96 -6.51 -25.05 -0.60
CA LEU A 96 -5.54 -25.43 -1.63
C LEU A 96 -4.16 -24.77 -1.41
N PRO A 97 -3.06 -25.43 -1.80
CA PRO A 97 -1.74 -24.81 -1.79
C PRO A 97 -1.70 -23.59 -2.73
N CYS A 98 -1.55 -22.38 -2.17
CA CYS A 98 -1.41 -21.15 -2.94
C CYS A 98 -0.36 -20.21 -2.33
N LEU A 99 0.14 -19.28 -3.16
CA LEU A 99 1.02 -18.19 -2.75
C LEU A 99 0.28 -16.86 -2.98
N PRO A 100 -0.15 -16.17 -1.91
CA PRO A 100 -0.80 -14.87 -2.04
C PRO A 100 0.20 -13.83 -2.58
N VAL A 101 -0.19 -13.10 -3.63
CA VAL A 101 0.57 -11.97 -4.18
C VAL A 101 -0.37 -10.78 -4.24
N HIS A 102 -0.06 -9.73 -3.48
CA HIS A 102 -0.86 -8.51 -3.40
C HIS A 102 -0.08 -7.31 -3.96
N GLY A 103 -0.74 -6.53 -4.81
CA GLY A 103 -0.33 -5.15 -5.07
C GLY A 103 -0.80 -4.26 -3.92
N ILE A 104 0.04 -3.35 -3.45
CA ILE A 104 -0.35 -2.37 -2.43
C ILE A 104 -1.12 -1.24 -3.13
N CYS A 105 -2.40 -1.08 -2.79
CA CYS A 105 -3.29 -0.10 -3.42
C CYS A 105 -3.83 0.97 -2.45
N ASP A 106 -3.76 0.74 -1.14
CA ASP A 106 -4.22 1.68 -0.12
C ASP A 106 -3.26 1.67 1.08
N TYR A 107 -3.04 2.84 1.66
CA TYR A 107 -2.28 3.03 2.88
C TYR A 107 -3.23 3.47 3.97
N SER A 108 -3.62 2.55 4.85
CA SER A 108 -4.51 2.87 5.97
C SER A 108 -3.87 3.86 6.93
N ALA A 109 -4.18 5.15 6.79
CA ALA A 109 -3.56 6.20 7.60
C ALA A 109 -4.67 7.09 8.18
N ILE A 110 -4.66 7.31 9.51
CA ILE A 110 -5.64 8.23 10.12
C ILE A 110 -5.32 9.62 9.63
N GLY A 111 -6.34 10.34 9.17
CA GLY A 111 -6.19 11.72 8.72
C GLY A 111 -5.18 11.83 7.59
N LYS A 112 -4.93 10.77 6.82
CA LYS A 112 -3.93 10.77 5.76
C LYS A 112 -4.52 10.15 4.52
N GLU A 113 -5.18 11.00 3.74
CA GLU A 113 -5.76 10.64 2.44
C GLU A 113 -4.68 10.73 1.36
N VAL A 114 -4.62 9.71 0.50
CA VAL A 114 -3.70 9.68 -0.65
C VAL A 114 -4.45 10.21 -1.86
N LYS A 115 -3.97 11.32 -2.42
CA LYS A 115 -4.48 11.83 -3.70
C LYS A 115 -3.56 11.39 -4.84
N THR A 116 -4.12 10.63 -5.78
CA THR A 116 -3.53 10.31 -7.08
C THR A 116 -3.71 11.45 -8.07
#